data_AF-X1SQK0-F1
#
_entry.id   AF-X1SQK0-F1
#
_cell.length_a   1.000
_cell.length_b   1.000
_cell.length_c   1.000
_cell.angle_alpha   90.00
_cell.angle_beta   90.00
_cell.angle_gamma   90.00
#
_symmetry.space_group_name_H-M   'P 1'
#
loop_
_entity.id
_entity.type
_entity.pdbx_description
1 polymer ?
#
loop_
_entity_poly.entity_id
_entity_poly.type
_entity_poly.pdbx_seq_one_letter_code
_entity_poly.pdbx_strand_id
1 'polypeptide(L)'
;MIARNKNNKELLKTEKGKLEKTKDFINKYFSFRSKIAQRMYIFILTLGLVVAILSYSYSPDIGVELGKPSPRTIKANKGIEFEDVEKTEEDRNKNEAEVEDVYVYDINVLSGEEGALYQIRYFYLLTGIVQKKEDKSFEEKVDYMANLLGNQYSGSIISMALNLSVDDLNLLLTKTQDIAREIMKEGIKPT
;
A
#
# COMPACT_ATOMS: atom_id res chain seq x y z
N MET A 1 6.01 -55.53 64.97
CA MET A 1 4.77 -54.87 65.46
C MET A 1 4.17 -54.06 64.33
N ILE A 2 2.96 -54.41 63.89
CA ILE A 2 2.24 -53.74 62.79
C ILE A 2 1.55 -52.51 63.36
N ALA A 3 2.03 -51.32 63.03
CA ALA A 3 1.44 -50.06 63.45
C ALA A 3 0.08 -49.85 62.74
N ARG A 4 -1.02 -49.92 63.52
CA ARG A 4 -2.37 -49.58 63.06
C ARG A 4 -2.45 -48.09 62.71
N ASN A 5 -2.65 -47.80 61.43
CA ASN A 5 -2.82 -46.47 60.87
C ASN A 5 -4.15 -45.83 61.32
N LYS A 6 -4.08 -44.81 62.20
CA LYS A 6 -5.24 -44.06 62.71
C LYS A 6 -5.97 -43.24 61.63
N ASN A 7 -5.32 -42.94 60.50
CA ASN A 7 -5.82 -41.99 59.51
C ASN A 7 -7.00 -42.53 58.68
N ASN A 8 -7.13 -43.86 58.54
CA ASN A 8 -8.22 -44.46 57.77
C ASN A 8 -9.60 -44.35 58.46
N LYS A 9 -9.65 -44.21 59.79
CA LYS A 9 -10.93 -44.11 60.52
C LYS A 9 -11.56 -42.72 60.42
N GLU A 10 -10.76 -41.68 60.25
CA GLU A 10 -11.27 -40.30 60.11
C GLU A 10 -11.83 -40.06 58.72
N LEU A 11 -11.12 -40.49 57.66
CA LEU A 11 -11.59 -40.39 56.27
C LEU A 11 -12.96 -41.09 56.05
N LEU A 12 -13.14 -42.29 56.62
CA LEU A 12 -14.39 -43.04 56.52
C LEU A 12 -15.58 -42.38 57.27
N LYS A 13 -15.32 -41.58 58.31
CA LYS A 13 -16.38 -40.81 59.00
C LYS A 13 -16.80 -39.59 58.19
N THR A 14 -15.84 -38.91 57.55
CA THR A 14 -16.09 -37.71 56.76
C THR A 14 -16.85 -38.02 55.47
N GLU A 15 -16.58 -39.15 54.81
CA GLU A 15 -17.33 -39.59 53.62
C GLU A 15 -18.76 -40.03 53.96
N LYS A 16 -18.95 -40.80 55.05
CA LYS A 16 -20.29 -41.22 55.48
C LYS A 16 -21.19 -40.03 55.82
N GLY A 17 -20.66 -39.02 56.51
CA GLY A 17 -21.42 -37.79 56.83
C GLY A 17 -21.74 -36.92 55.59
N LYS A 18 -20.92 -36.96 54.54
CA LYS A 18 -21.23 -36.28 53.27
C LYS A 18 -22.31 -37.02 52.48
N LEU A 19 -22.28 -38.35 52.46
CA LEU A 19 -23.28 -39.20 51.80
C LEU A 19 -24.66 -39.14 52.47
N GLU A 20 -24.74 -39.02 53.79
CA GLU A 20 -26.01 -38.82 54.50
C GLU A 20 -26.62 -37.45 54.18
N LYS A 21 -25.81 -36.38 54.17
CA LYS A 21 -26.28 -35.06 53.78
C LYS A 21 -26.81 -35.04 52.35
N THR A 22 -26.11 -35.64 51.38
CA THR A 22 -26.60 -35.69 49.99
C THR A 22 -27.88 -36.51 49.85
N LYS A 23 -28.01 -37.62 50.57
CA LYS A 23 -29.26 -38.41 50.62
C LYS A 23 -30.42 -37.61 51.20
N ASP A 24 -30.21 -36.84 52.27
CA ASP A 24 -31.24 -35.98 52.86
C ASP A 24 -31.65 -34.83 51.94
N PHE A 25 -30.69 -34.23 51.22
CA PHE A 25 -30.98 -33.23 50.20
C PHE A 25 -31.80 -33.82 49.05
N ILE A 26 -31.40 -34.97 48.49
CA ILE A 26 -32.14 -35.62 47.40
C ILE A 26 -33.54 -36.03 47.87
N ASN A 27 -33.67 -36.65 49.05
CA ASN A 27 -34.98 -37.02 49.57
C ASN A 27 -35.87 -35.81 49.84
N LYS A 28 -35.32 -34.66 50.24
CA LYS A 28 -36.13 -33.45 50.48
C LYS A 28 -36.72 -32.87 49.19
N TYR A 29 -35.98 -32.91 48.08
CA TYR A 29 -36.39 -32.27 46.82
C TYR A 29 -36.93 -33.25 45.75
N PHE A 30 -36.61 -34.54 45.84
CA PHE A 30 -37.02 -35.57 44.88
C PHE A 30 -37.92 -36.67 45.46
N SER A 31 -38.27 -36.65 46.76
CA SER A 31 -39.26 -37.61 47.29
C SER A 31 -40.70 -37.15 47.04
N PHE A 32 -41.54 -38.06 46.54
CA PHE A 32 -42.96 -37.82 46.27
C PHE A 32 -43.82 -37.48 47.50
N ARG A 33 -43.29 -37.70 48.73
CA ARG A 33 -43.97 -37.41 50.01
C ARG A 33 -43.67 -36.01 50.56
N SER A 34 -42.68 -35.31 50.02
CA SER A 34 -42.28 -33.97 50.48
C SER A 34 -43.23 -32.90 49.93
N LYS A 35 -43.84 -32.09 50.82
CA LYS A 35 -44.71 -30.95 50.41
C LYS A 35 -43.96 -29.92 49.56
N ILE A 36 -42.64 -29.76 49.76
CA ILE A 36 -41.79 -28.88 48.96
C ILE A 36 -41.59 -29.44 47.55
N ALA A 37 -41.31 -30.75 47.43
CA ALA A 37 -41.10 -31.41 46.15
C ALA A 37 -42.37 -31.37 45.30
N GLN A 38 -43.53 -31.64 45.90
CA GLN A 38 -44.83 -31.56 45.22
C GLN A 38 -45.10 -30.16 44.65
N ARG A 39 -44.81 -29.09 45.41
CA ARG A 39 -44.95 -27.71 44.92
C ARG A 39 -44.01 -27.42 43.74
N MET A 40 -42.77 -27.91 43.80
CA MET A 40 -41.82 -27.77 42.70
C MET A 40 -42.27 -28.53 41.44
N TYR A 41 -42.80 -29.74 41.58
CA TYR A 41 -43.34 -30.50 40.45
C TYR A 41 -44.53 -29.80 39.80
N ILE A 42 -45.46 -29.28 40.60
CA ILE A 42 -46.60 -28.51 40.09
C ILE A 42 -46.11 -27.24 39.37
N PHE A 43 -45.11 -26.55 39.93
CA PHE A 43 -44.52 -25.37 39.31
C PHE A 43 -43.87 -25.70 37.96
N ILE A 44 -43.06 -26.76 37.88
CA ILE A 44 -42.41 -27.18 36.63
C ILE A 44 -43.44 -27.60 35.58
N LEU A 45 -44.48 -28.33 35.99
CA LEU A 45 -45.54 -28.79 35.09
C LEU A 45 -46.37 -27.63 34.56
N THR A 46 -46.76 -26.69 35.42
CA THR A 46 -47.49 -25.48 35.02
C THR A 46 -46.65 -24.57 34.14
N LEU A 47 -45.37 -24.38 34.46
CA LEU A 47 -44.43 -23.63 33.62
C LEU A 47 -44.28 -24.30 32.24
N GLY A 48 -44.12 -25.63 32.20
CA GLY A 48 -44.04 -26.38 30.96
C GLY A 48 -45.29 -26.24 30.09
N LEU A 49 -46.47 -26.26 30.71
CA LEU A 49 -47.75 -26.10 30.03
C LEU A 49 -47.92 -24.67 29.48
N VAL A 50 -47.54 -23.66 30.25
CA VAL A 50 -47.53 -22.26 29.80
C VAL A 50 -46.57 -22.06 28.63
N VAL A 51 -45.35 -22.61 28.70
CA VAL A 51 -44.36 -22.56 27.61
C VAL A 51 -44.85 -23.30 26.37
N ALA A 52 -45.57 -24.42 26.52
CA ALA A 52 -46.14 -25.16 25.40
C ALA A 52 -47.24 -24.36 24.69
N ILE A 53 -48.14 -23.71 25.45
CA ILE A 53 -49.19 -22.85 24.88
C ILE A 53 -48.58 -21.62 24.20
N LEU A 54 -47.59 -20.98 24.82
CA LEU A 54 -46.85 -19.88 24.21
C LEU A 54 -46.14 -20.34 22.94
N SER A 55 -45.45 -21.49 22.97
CA SER A 55 -44.80 -22.03 21.78
C SER A 55 -45.79 -22.35 20.67
N TYR A 56 -46.99 -22.85 20.97
CA TYR A 56 -48.02 -23.10 19.96
C TYR A 56 -48.61 -21.81 19.39
N SER A 57 -48.92 -20.83 20.23
CA SER A 57 -49.52 -19.54 19.82
C SER A 57 -48.53 -18.59 19.13
N TYR A 58 -47.24 -18.67 19.49
CA TYR A 58 -46.16 -17.89 18.89
C TYR A 58 -45.34 -18.67 17.87
N SER A 59 -45.68 -19.94 17.58
CA SER A 59 -45.11 -20.62 16.42
C SER A 59 -45.67 -19.95 15.18
N PRO A 60 -44.85 -19.23 14.39
CA PRO A 60 -45.32 -18.69 13.13
C PRO A 60 -45.77 -19.86 12.27
N ASP A 61 -46.93 -19.73 11.63
CA ASP A 61 -47.35 -20.65 10.58
C ASP A 61 -46.36 -20.49 9.42
N ILE A 62 -45.28 -21.26 9.47
CA ILE A 62 -44.35 -21.41 8.37
C ILE A 62 -45.12 -22.21 7.35
N GLY A 63 -45.86 -21.51 6.48
CA GLY A 63 -46.63 -22.04 5.35
C GLY A 63 -45.74 -22.69 4.30
N VAL A 64 -45.00 -23.72 4.71
CA VAL A 64 -44.15 -24.55 3.87
C VAL A 64 -44.90 -25.85 3.61
N GLU A 65 -45.55 -25.91 2.45
CA GLU A 65 -45.99 -27.17 1.87
C GLU A 65 -44.75 -27.95 1.40
N LEU A 66 -44.65 -29.23 1.79
CA LEU A 66 -43.57 -30.12 1.38
C LEU A 66 -43.46 -30.13 -0.16
N GLY A 67 -42.33 -29.62 -0.68
CA GLY A 67 -42.03 -29.62 -2.12
C GLY A 67 -41.91 -28.24 -2.79
N LYS A 68 -42.21 -27.13 -2.09
CA LYS A 68 -41.98 -25.78 -2.62
C LYS A 68 -40.63 -25.20 -2.15
N PRO A 69 -39.86 -24.53 -3.02
CA PRO A 69 -38.61 -23.88 -2.61
C PRO A 69 -38.87 -22.75 -1.59
N SER A 70 -37.89 -22.51 -0.71
CA SER A 70 -37.95 -21.48 0.34
C SER A 70 -38.41 -20.12 -0.23
N PRO A 71 -39.45 -19.46 0.34
CA PRO A 71 -39.93 -18.16 -0.12
C PRO A 71 -38.90 -17.03 0.00
N ARG A 72 -37.80 -17.25 0.73
CA ARG A 72 -36.75 -16.27 0.93
C ARG A 72 -35.47 -16.74 0.27
N THR A 73 -35.18 -16.18 -0.89
CA THR A 73 -33.83 -16.16 -1.46
C THR A 73 -32.96 -15.34 -0.51
N ILE A 74 -32.07 -15.99 0.25
CA ILE A 74 -31.02 -15.28 0.98
C ILE A 74 -30.04 -14.77 -0.08
N LYS A 75 -30.17 -13.51 -0.48
CA LYS A 75 -29.15 -12.84 -1.29
C LYS A 75 -27.95 -12.59 -0.38
N ALA A 76 -26.82 -13.22 -0.67
CA ALA A 76 -25.56 -12.86 -0.05
C ALA A 76 -25.23 -11.40 -0.44
N ASN A 77 -24.99 -10.53 0.56
CA ASN A 77 -24.69 -9.11 0.32
C ASN A 77 -23.23 -8.87 -0.14
N LYS A 78 -22.44 -9.91 -0.34
CA LYS A 78 -21.15 -9.79 -1.01
C LYS A 78 -21.36 -10.14 -2.47
N GLY A 79 -21.67 -9.12 -3.27
CA GLY A 79 -21.41 -9.16 -4.69
C GLY A 79 -19.91 -9.40 -4.86
N ILE A 80 -19.56 -10.42 -5.63
CA ILE A 80 -18.22 -10.49 -6.21
C ILE A 80 -18.27 -9.39 -7.28
N GLU A 81 -17.75 -8.21 -6.99
CA GLU A 81 -17.50 -7.22 -8.04
C GLU A 81 -16.46 -7.85 -8.95
N PHE A 82 -16.89 -8.29 -10.12
CA PHE A 82 -15.97 -8.70 -11.17
C PHE A 82 -15.31 -7.41 -11.65
N GLU A 83 -14.05 -7.24 -11.28
CA GLU A 83 -13.21 -6.18 -11.80
C GLU A 83 -13.14 -6.35 -13.33
N ASP A 84 -13.70 -5.38 -14.03
CA ASP A 84 -13.72 -5.33 -15.49
C ASP A 84 -12.32 -4.93 -15.94
N VAL A 85 -11.48 -5.94 -16.23
CA VAL A 85 -10.05 -5.77 -16.53
C VAL A 85 -9.82 -4.73 -17.65
N GLU A 86 -10.73 -4.64 -18.62
CA GLU A 86 -10.64 -3.66 -19.70
C GLU A 86 -10.84 -2.23 -19.18
N LYS A 87 -11.84 -1.98 -18.32
CA LYS A 87 -12.06 -0.66 -17.73
C LYS A 87 -10.98 -0.26 -16.75
N THR A 88 -10.45 -1.21 -15.98
CA THR A 88 -9.34 -0.93 -15.07
C THR A 88 -8.07 -0.53 -15.85
N GLU A 89 -7.78 -1.16 -16.99
CA GLU A 89 -6.64 -0.77 -17.83
C GLU A 89 -6.89 0.56 -18.56
N GLU A 90 -8.12 0.84 -19.02
CA GLU A 90 -8.48 2.15 -19.58
C GLU A 90 -8.34 3.27 -18.55
N ASP A 91 -8.82 3.06 -17.32
CA ASP A 91 -8.70 4.02 -16.22
C ASP A 91 -7.23 4.18 -15.79
N ARG A 92 -6.42 3.11 -15.81
CA ARG A 92 -4.97 3.21 -15.57
C ARG A 92 -4.28 4.05 -16.63
N ASN A 93 -4.57 3.84 -17.91
CA ASN A 93 -3.97 4.59 -19.01
C ASN A 93 -4.38 6.07 -18.99
N LYS A 94 -5.65 6.38 -18.64
CA LYS A 94 -6.09 7.78 -18.45
C LYS A 94 -5.36 8.45 -17.30
N ASN A 95 -5.22 7.76 -16.17
CA ASN A 95 -4.50 8.27 -15.01
C ASN A 95 -2.99 8.44 -15.30
N GLU A 96 -2.38 7.51 -16.02
CA GLU A 96 -0.98 7.63 -16.46
C GLU A 96 -0.78 8.82 -17.42
N ALA A 97 -1.74 9.09 -18.30
CA ALA A 97 -1.69 10.25 -19.20
C ALA A 97 -1.95 11.59 -18.49
N GLU A 98 -2.60 11.59 -17.33
CA GLU A 98 -2.85 12.78 -16.51
C GLU A 98 -1.67 13.14 -15.60
N VAL A 99 -0.78 12.19 -15.31
CA VAL A 99 0.42 12.44 -14.50
C VAL A 99 1.52 13.02 -15.38
N GLU A 100 2.03 14.20 -15.01
CA GLU A 100 3.18 14.79 -15.66
C GLU A 100 4.42 13.89 -15.54
N ASP A 101 5.16 13.75 -16.65
CA ASP A 101 6.42 13.01 -16.67
C ASP A 101 7.40 13.58 -15.64
N VAL A 102 7.89 12.71 -14.75
CA VAL A 102 8.88 13.08 -13.74
C VAL A 102 10.29 12.87 -14.31
N TYR A 103 10.92 13.95 -14.75
CA TYR A 103 12.32 13.93 -15.19
C TYR A 103 13.28 13.95 -13.99
N VAL A 104 14.19 12.99 -13.95
CA VAL A 104 15.26 12.95 -12.94
C VAL A 104 16.50 13.65 -13.48
N TYR A 105 17.04 14.59 -12.71
CA TYR A 105 18.30 15.24 -13.03
C TYR A 105 19.47 14.26 -12.90
N ASP A 106 20.02 13.80 -14.04
CA ASP A 106 21.21 12.97 -14.10
C ASP A 106 22.40 13.75 -14.69
N ILE A 107 23.39 14.02 -13.83
CA ILE A 107 24.63 14.72 -14.20
C ILE A 107 25.42 13.91 -15.24
N ASN A 108 25.35 12.58 -15.22
CA ASN A 108 26.11 11.73 -16.14
C ASN A 108 25.59 11.86 -17.58
N VAL A 109 24.28 11.99 -17.74
CA VAL A 109 23.66 12.26 -19.05
C VAL A 109 24.04 13.66 -19.55
N LEU A 110 24.02 14.66 -18.67
CA LEU A 110 24.37 16.04 -19.01
C LEU A 110 25.84 16.24 -19.35
N SER A 111 26.72 15.45 -18.75
CA SER A 111 28.18 15.50 -18.93
C SER A 111 28.73 14.47 -19.92
N GLY A 112 27.88 13.56 -20.42
CA GLY A 112 28.23 12.57 -21.43
C GLY A 112 28.60 13.20 -22.79
N GLU A 113 29.07 12.39 -23.73
CA GLU A 113 29.59 12.84 -25.03
C GLU A 113 28.58 13.65 -25.86
N GLU A 114 27.29 13.36 -25.71
CA GLU A 114 26.20 14.10 -26.36
C GLU A 114 25.55 15.15 -25.45
N GLY A 115 25.99 15.22 -24.19
CA GLY A 115 25.41 16.07 -23.16
C GLY A 115 25.67 17.56 -23.41
N ALA A 116 24.69 18.40 -23.04
CA ALA A 116 24.78 19.84 -23.25
C ALA A 116 26.00 20.49 -22.57
N LEU A 117 26.41 20.02 -21.39
CA LEU A 117 27.59 20.54 -20.69
C LEU A 117 28.89 20.19 -21.44
N TYR A 118 28.93 19.02 -22.09
CA TYR A 118 30.04 18.61 -22.94
C TYR A 118 30.10 19.48 -24.20
N GLN A 119 28.98 19.67 -24.89
CA GLN A 119 28.92 20.51 -26.10
C GLN A 119 29.38 21.96 -25.83
N ILE A 120 28.94 22.55 -24.72
CA ILE A 120 29.41 23.87 -24.27
C ILE A 120 30.93 23.86 -24.10
N ARG A 121 31.47 22.87 -23.38
CA ARG A 121 32.91 22.77 -23.15
C ARG A 121 33.69 22.59 -24.45
N TYR A 122 33.18 21.74 -25.34
CA TYR A 122 33.78 21.43 -26.63
C TYR A 122 33.92 22.70 -27.48
N PHE A 123 32.88 23.54 -27.55
CA PHE A 123 32.90 24.82 -28.26
C PHE A 123 34.08 25.70 -27.82
N TYR A 124 34.16 26.03 -26.53
CA TYR A 124 35.19 26.94 -26.01
C TYR A 124 36.60 26.37 -26.10
N LEU A 125 36.78 25.06 -25.88
CA LEU A 125 38.08 24.40 -26.05
C LEU A 125 38.54 24.48 -27.51
N LEU A 126 37.65 24.23 -28.46
CA LEU A 126 37.97 24.35 -29.86
C LEU A 126 38.32 25.78 -30.24
N THR A 127 37.60 26.78 -29.72
CA THR A 127 37.91 28.18 -29.98
C THR A 127 39.34 28.48 -29.57
N GLY A 128 39.77 28.05 -28.37
CA GLY A 128 41.13 28.22 -27.90
C GLY A 128 42.19 27.49 -28.75
N ILE A 129 41.84 26.33 -29.33
CA ILE A 129 42.73 25.59 -30.25
C ILE A 129 42.86 26.34 -31.59
N VAL A 130 41.74 26.82 -32.15
CA VAL A 130 41.70 27.53 -33.43
C VAL A 130 42.38 28.90 -33.32
N GLN A 131 42.26 29.59 -32.19
CA GLN A 131 42.98 30.84 -31.93
C GLN A 131 44.49 30.69 -32.11
N LYS A 132 45.07 29.59 -31.60
CA LYS A 132 46.51 29.29 -31.64
C LYS A 132 47.04 28.88 -33.01
N LYS A 133 46.18 28.68 -34.01
CA LYS A 133 46.62 28.34 -35.37
C LYS A 133 47.19 29.59 -36.06
N GLU A 134 48.50 29.74 -36.09
CA GLU A 134 49.15 30.88 -36.75
C GLU A 134 49.18 30.76 -38.28
N ASP A 135 48.92 29.56 -38.82
CA ASP A 135 48.94 29.22 -40.24
C ASP A 135 47.70 29.70 -41.02
N LYS A 136 46.72 30.32 -40.35
CA LYS A 136 45.42 30.70 -40.95
C LYS A 136 45.09 32.17 -40.70
N SER A 137 44.49 32.81 -41.70
CA SER A 137 43.90 34.15 -41.53
C SER A 137 42.72 34.11 -40.55
N PHE A 138 42.29 35.28 -40.05
CA PHE A 138 41.14 35.34 -39.15
C PHE A 138 39.85 34.85 -39.83
N GLU A 139 39.60 35.24 -41.08
CA GLU A 139 38.43 34.77 -41.83
C GLU A 139 38.48 33.26 -42.06
N GLU A 140 39.66 32.72 -42.40
CA GLU A 140 39.85 31.28 -42.55
C GLU A 140 39.64 30.52 -41.24
N LYS A 141 39.97 31.12 -40.09
CA LYS A 141 39.67 30.54 -38.77
C LYS A 141 38.18 30.49 -38.49
N VAL A 142 37.44 31.54 -38.87
CA VAL A 142 35.98 31.59 -38.72
C VAL A 142 35.34 30.49 -39.57
N ASP A 143 35.72 30.38 -40.84
CA ASP A 143 35.19 29.34 -41.75
C ASP A 143 35.59 27.94 -41.29
N TYR A 144 36.83 27.76 -40.83
CA TYR A 144 37.31 26.49 -40.30
C TYR A 144 36.53 26.05 -39.06
N MET A 145 36.31 26.96 -38.11
CA MET A 145 35.52 26.71 -36.91
C MET A 145 34.05 26.43 -37.24
N ALA A 146 33.46 27.17 -38.19
CA ALA A 146 32.08 26.94 -38.64
C ALA A 146 31.90 25.54 -39.23
N ASN A 147 32.85 25.10 -40.07
CA ASN A 147 32.84 23.75 -40.63
C ASN A 147 33.01 22.66 -39.55
N LEU A 148 33.88 22.88 -38.56
CA LEU A 148 34.09 21.94 -37.45
C LEU A 148 32.85 21.78 -36.57
N LEU A 149 32.08 22.85 -36.40
CA LEU A 149 30.83 22.86 -35.64
C LEU A 149 29.60 22.50 -36.50
N GLY A 150 29.79 22.03 -37.73
CA GLY A 150 28.70 21.63 -38.62
C GLY A 150 27.77 22.78 -39.03
N ASN A 151 28.26 24.03 -39.05
CA ASN A 151 27.50 25.24 -39.37
C ASN A 151 26.29 25.50 -38.45
N GLN A 152 26.30 24.98 -37.22
CA GLN A 152 25.22 25.20 -36.25
C GLN A 152 25.22 26.61 -35.65
N TYR A 153 26.38 27.27 -35.62
CA TYR A 153 26.55 28.59 -35.04
C TYR A 153 26.76 29.63 -36.13
N SER A 154 26.20 30.83 -35.93
CA SER A 154 26.43 31.92 -36.86
C SER A 154 27.91 32.34 -36.88
N GLY A 155 28.41 32.75 -38.05
CA GLY A 155 29.77 33.26 -38.19
C GLY A 155 30.05 34.46 -37.27
N SER A 156 29.02 35.25 -36.94
CA SER A 156 29.14 36.36 -35.98
C SER A 156 29.54 35.90 -34.57
N ILE A 157 28.89 34.85 -34.05
CA ILE A 157 29.19 34.27 -32.73
C ILE A 157 30.61 33.70 -32.72
N ILE A 158 30.97 32.96 -33.77
CA ILE A 158 32.30 32.37 -33.94
C ILE A 158 33.38 33.46 -33.98
N SER A 159 33.17 34.50 -34.78
CA SER A 159 34.12 35.62 -34.88
C SER A 159 34.31 36.33 -33.55
N MET A 160 33.22 36.53 -32.80
CA MET A 160 33.29 37.15 -31.48
C MET A 160 34.06 36.26 -30.50
N ALA A 161 33.77 34.96 -30.47
CA ALA A 161 34.48 34.01 -29.61
C ALA A 161 35.98 33.94 -29.95
N LEU A 162 36.35 33.93 -31.23
CA LEU A 162 37.75 33.90 -31.68
C LEU A 162 38.51 35.19 -31.35
N ASN A 163 37.83 36.32 -31.15
CA ASN A 163 38.46 37.60 -30.84
C ASN A 163 38.63 37.87 -29.33
N LEU A 164 38.08 37.00 -28.47
CA LEU A 164 38.20 37.12 -27.02
C LEU A 164 39.59 36.70 -26.52
N SER A 165 39.99 37.24 -25.36
CA SER A 165 41.18 36.76 -24.67
C SER A 165 40.97 35.34 -24.13
N VAL A 166 42.07 34.62 -23.86
CA VAL A 166 42.02 33.27 -23.28
C VAL A 166 41.35 33.28 -21.90
N ASP A 167 41.59 34.31 -21.10
CA ASP A 167 41.01 34.45 -19.77
C ASP A 167 39.50 34.70 -19.85
N ASP A 168 39.06 35.56 -20.78
CA ASP A 168 37.64 35.82 -21.01
C ASP A 168 36.91 34.57 -21.53
N LEU A 169 37.55 33.80 -22.42
CA LEU A 169 37.00 32.53 -22.92
C LEU A 169 36.81 31.52 -21.79
N ASN A 170 37.79 31.39 -20.90
CA ASN A 170 37.68 30.49 -19.74
C ASN A 170 36.59 30.94 -18.77
N LEU A 171 36.48 32.26 -18.52
CA LEU A 171 35.42 32.82 -17.69
C LEU A 171 34.03 32.54 -18.30
N LEU A 172 33.87 32.79 -19.60
CA LEU A 172 32.63 32.51 -20.33
C LEU A 172 32.28 31.03 -20.29
N LEU A 173 33.25 30.14 -20.49
CA LEU A 173 33.06 28.70 -20.37
C LEU A 173 32.47 28.33 -19.00
N THR A 174 33.10 28.76 -17.90
CA THR A 174 32.63 28.44 -16.55
C THR A 174 31.24 29.01 -16.30
N LYS A 175 31.02 30.29 -16.62
CA LYS A 175 29.72 30.94 -16.42
C LYS A 175 28.60 30.29 -17.22
N THR A 176 28.87 29.93 -18.47
CA THR A 176 27.89 29.28 -19.35
C THR A 176 27.54 27.89 -18.83
N GLN A 177 28.53 27.12 -18.35
CA GLN A 177 28.28 25.82 -17.74
C GLN A 177 27.50 25.91 -16.44
N ASP A 178 27.77 26.92 -15.60
CA ASP A 178 27.03 27.12 -14.35
C ASP A 178 25.56 27.49 -14.61
N ILE A 179 25.31 28.41 -15.56
CA ILE A 179 23.95 28.78 -15.98
C ILE A 179 23.22 27.56 -16.56
N ALA A 180 23.87 26.80 -17.44
CA ALA A 180 23.27 25.59 -18.01
C ALA A 180 22.90 24.59 -16.91
N ARG A 181 23.77 24.41 -15.91
CA ARG A 181 23.51 23.53 -14.77
C ARG A 181 22.32 24.01 -13.93
N GLU A 182 22.23 25.33 -13.69
CA GLU A 182 21.14 25.94 -12.93
C GLU A 182 19.80 25.76 -13.66
N ILE A 183 19.72 26.10 -14.95
CA ILE A 183 18.52 25.92 -15.78
C ILE A 183 18.08 24.45 -15.79
N MET A 184 19.02 23.52 -16.00
CA MET A 184 18.70 22.09 -16.04
C MET A 184 18.26 21.53 -14.68
N LYS A 185 18.69 22.16 -13.58
CA LYS A 185 18.31 21.80 -12.22
C LYS A 185 16.93 22.35 -11.85
N GLU A 186 16.56 23.54 -12.33
CA GLU A 186 15.28 24.19 -12.02
C GLU A 186 14.07 23.54 -12.68
N GLY A 187 14.29 22.59 -13.59
CA GLY A 187 13.27 21.68 -14.06
C GLY A 187 13.18 21.70 -15.58
N ILE A 188 13.56 20.58 -16.18
CA ILE A 188 12.97 20.15 -17.44
C ILE A 188 11.48 19.91 -17.12
N LYS A 189 10.67 20.96 -17.24
CA LYS A 189 9.21 20.83 -17.27
C LYS A 189 8.79 20.89 -18.73
N PRO A 190 7.97 19.95 -19.22
CA PRO A 190 7.44 20.04 -20.57
C PRO A 190 6.64 21.33 -20.74
N THR A 191 6.90 22.05 -21.83
CA THR A 191 6.00 23.10 -22.36
C THR A 191 4.85 22.50 -23.13
#